data_AF-A0A8H7THL5-F1
#
_entry.id   AF-A0A8H7THL5-F1
#
_cell.length_a   1.000
_cell.length_b   1.000
_cell.length_c   1.000
_cell.angle_alpha   90.00
_cell.angle_beta   90.00
_cell.angle_gamma   90.00
#
_symmetry.space_group_name_H-M   'P 1'
#
loop_
_entity.id
_entity.type
_entity.pdbx_description
1 polymer ?
#
loop_
_entity_poly.entity_id
_entity_poly.type
_entity_poly.pdbx_seq_one_letter_code
_entity_poly.pdbx_strand_id
1 'polypeptide(L)'
;MASDSRRSLFKRQLLPPKREPWCQSYTANPISKDHIGVKSRRNEKVSVIEFSSGAVPMPFLDPAVLSRRIREEKEWKEKQDRESKIEGSSQEA
;
A
#
# COMPACT_ATOMS: atom_id res chain seq x y z
N MET A 1 -21.62 -24.96 -35.22
CA MET A 1 -21.82 -26.04 -34.24
C MET A 1 -20.74 -25.90 -33.18
N ALA A 2 -21.10 -25.38 -32.01
CA ALA A 2 -20.14 -25.14 -30.93
C ALA A 2 -19.73 -26.48 -30.33
N SER A 3 -18.43 -26.76 -30.28
CA SER A 3 -17.87 -27.99 -29.73
C SER A 3 -18.00 -28.00 -28.21
N ASP A 4 -18.55 -29.08 -27.67
CA ASP A 4 -18.70 -29.30 -26.24
C ASP A 4 -17.34 -29.29 -25.54
N SER A 5 -17.18 -28.36 -24.59
CA SER A 5 -15.99 -28.27 -23.73
C SER A 5 -15.84 -29.55 -22.92
N ARG A 6 -14.75 -30.29 -23.13
CA ARG A 6 -14.45 -31.61 -22.50
C ARG A 6 -14.32 -31.60 -20.97
N ARG A 7 -14.51 -30.46 -20.30
CA ARG A 7 -14.45 -30.35 -18.83
C ARG A 7 -15.82 -29.97 -18.29
N SER A 8 -16.48 -30.92 -17.63
CA SER A 8 -17.69 -30.66 -16.84
C SER A 8 -17.37 -29.61 -15.77
N LEU A 9 -17.88 -28.40 -15.94
CA LEU A 9 -17.71 -27.32 -14.97
C LEU A 9 -18.72 -27.52 -13.84
N PHE A 10 -18.26 -28.01 -12.69
CA PHE A 10 -19.11 -28.19 -11.52
C PHE A 10 -19.40 -26.83 -10.86
N LYS A 11 -20.65 -26.36 -10.94
CA LYS A 11 -21.15 -25.26 -10.11
C LYS A 11 -21.39 -25.77 -8.69
N ARG A 12 -20.34 -25.87 -7.88
CA ARG A 12 -20.46 -26.10 -6.43
C ARG A 12 -20.07 -24.85 -5.67
N GLN A 13 -20.59 -24.70 -4.45
CA GLN A 13 -20.11 -23.68 -3.53
C GLN A 13 -18.61 -23.91 -3.33
N LEU A 14 -17.82 -22.86 -3.56
CA LEU A 14 -16.38 -22.93 -3.41
C LEU A 14 -16.07 -23.23 -1.94
N LEU A 15 -15.38 -24.35 -1.70
CA LEU A 15 -14.95 -24.68 -0.36
C LEU A 15 -13.78 -23.79 0.04
N PRO A 16 -13.69 -23.45 1.33
CA PRO A 16 -12.51 -22.80 1.82
C PRO A 16 -11.32 -23.75 1.57
N PRO A 17 -10.21 -23.17 1.12
CA PRO A 17 -9.00 -23.92 0.83
C PRO A 17 -8.40 -24.52 2.10
N LYS A 18 -7.74 -25.68 1.95
CA LYS A 18 -7.24 -26.46 3.10
C LYS A 18 -6.09 -25.72 3.78
N ARG A 19 -6.19 -25.54 5.10
CA ARG A 19 -5.13 -24.96 5.92
C ARG A 19 -4.06 -26.01 6.20
N GLU A 20 -2.82 -25.73 5.85
CA GLU A 20 -1.68 -26.57 6.24
C GLU A 20 -1.22 -26.20 7.66
N PRO A 21 -0.95 -27.18 8.55
CA PRO A 21 -0.66 -26.92 9.97
C PRO A 21 0.61 -26.07 10.21
N TRP A 22 1.59 -26.15 9.31
CA TRP A 22 2.86 -25.44 9.41
C TRP A 22 2.83 -24.04 8.79
N CYS A 23 1.74 -23.67 8.11
CA CYS A 23 1.60 -22.36 7.49
C CYS A 23 0.89 -21.39 8.45
N GLN A 24 1.61 -20.35 8.86
CA GLN A 24 1.04 -19.24 9.66
C GLN A 24 0.04 -18.40 8.86
N SER A 25 0.15 -18.39 7.52
CA SER A 25 -0.77 -17.69 6.63
C SER A 25 -1.41 -18.64 5.61
N TYR A 26 -2.64 -18.31 5.21
CA TYR A 26 -3.31 -18.96 4.10
C TYR A 26 -2.84 -18.30 2.79
N THR A 27 -1.63 -18.63 2.32
CA THR A 27 -1.14 -18.13 1.02
C THR A 27 -1.15 -19.27 0.01
N ALA A 28 -1.93 -19.14 -1.05
CA ALA A 28 -1.95 -20.11 -2.13
C ALA A 28 -0.69 -19.99 -3.00
N ASN A 29 -0.15 -21.13 -3.44
CA ASN A 29 0.96 -21.14 -4.39
C ASN A 29 0.52 -20.60 -5.76
N PRO A 30 1.42 -19.93 -6.50
CA PRO A 30 1.13 -19.43 -7.84
C PRO A 30 0.67 -20.56 -8.76
N ILE A 31 -0.46 -20.35 -9.43
CA ILE A 31 -1.12 -21.35 -10.29
C ILE A 31 -0.42 -21.46 -11.67
N SER A 32 0.33 -20.42 -12.08
CA SER A 32 1.02 -20.37 -13.37
C SER A 32 2.34 -19.60 -13.29
N LYS A 33 3.17 -19.75 -14.34
CA LYS A 33 4.50 -19.12 -14.44
C LYS A 33 4.44 -17.59 -14.51
N ASP A 34 3.35 -17.04 -15.06
CA ASP A 34 3.12 -15.59 -15.19
C ASP A 34 2.34 -15.01 -14.00
N HIS A 35 2.13 -15.80 -12.94
CA HIS A 35 1.44 -15.33 -11.75
C HIS A 35 2.31 -14.31 -11.00
N ILE A 36 1.92 -13.04 -11.08
CA ILE A 36 2.55 -11.95 -10.34
C ILE A 36 1.99 -11.94 -8.92
N GLY A 37 2.79 -12.39 -7.95
CA GLY A 37 2.47 -12.37 -6.53
C GLY A 37 3.44 -11.50 -5.76
N VAL A 38 2.93 -10.77 -4.76
CA VAL A 38 3.77 -10.01 -3.82
C VAL A 38 4.40 -10.99 -2.84
N LYS A 39 5.69 -11.29 -3.03
CA LYS A 39 6.46 -12.09 -2.07
C LYS A 39 7.01 -11.15 -1.00
N SER A 40 6.52 -11.26 0.23
CA SER A 40 7.18 -10.63 1.39
C SER A 40 8.58 -11.23 1.53
N ARG A 41 9.61 -10.39 1.72
CA ARG A 41 10.98 -10.87 1.96
C ARG A 41 10.99 -11.72 3.21
N ARG A 42 11.71 -12.86 3.15
CA ARG A 42 11.88 -13.75 4.30
C ARG A 42 12.30 -12.91 5.52
N ASN A 43 11.46 -12.90 6.55
CA ASN A 43 11.66 -12.27 7.86
C ASN A 43 11.32 -10.78 8.00
N GLU A 44 10.74 -10.11 7.00
CA GLU A 44 10.04 -8.85 7.29
C GLU A 44 8.75 -9.20 8.03
N LYS A 45 8.75 -8.99 9.36
CA LYS A 45 7.55 -9.08 10.18
C LYS A 45 6.57 -8.04 9.64
N VAL A 46 5.66 -8.49 8.78
CA VAL A 46 4.54 -7.66 8.29
C VAL A 46 3.79 -7.22 9.53
N SER A 47 3.79 -5.91 9.80
CA SER A 47 3.00 -5.36 10.90
C SER A 47 1.54 -5.61 10.58
N VAL A 48 0.96 -6.58 11.27
CA VAL A 48 -0.49 -6.79 11.23
C VAL A 48 -1.08 -5.57 11.91
N ILE A 49 -1.66 -4.69 11.12
CA ILE A 49 -2.52 -3.62 11.64
C ILE A 49 -3.80 -4.35 12.06
N GLU A 50 -3.86 -4.73 13.33
CA GLU A 50 -5.08 -5.27 13.92
C GLU A 50 -6.14 -4.18 13.88
N PHE A 51 -7.18 -4.38 13.06
CA PHE A 51 -8.34 -3.51 13.03
C PHE A 51 -9.11 -3.72 14.34
N SER A 52 -8.85 -2.87 15.34
CA SER A 52 -9.65 -2.89 16.56
C SER A 52 -11.02 -2.27 16.26
N SER A 53 -12.09 -2.98 16.59
CA SER A 53 -13.47 -2.50 16.41
C SER A 53 -13.80 -1.26 17.27
N GLY A 54 -12.92 -0.93 18.22
CA GLY A 54 -12.98 0.29 19.04
C GLY A 54 -12.04 1.40 18.58
N ALA A 55 -11.20 1.20 17.55
CA ALA A 55 -10.43 2.30 16.98
C ALA A 55 -11.40 3.26 16.30
N VAL A 56 -11.31 4.54 16.67
CA VAL A 56 -11.98 5.61 15.93
C VAL A 56 -11.44 5.55 14.50
N PRO A 57 -12.27 5.29 13.47
CA PRO A 57 -11.79 5.31 12.10
C PRO A 57 -11.20 6.69 11.87
N MET A 58 -9.92 6.75 11.50
CA MET A 58 -9.36 8.02 11.03
C MET A 58 -10.19 8.40 9.81
N PRO A 59 -10.98 9.48 9.88
CA PRO A 59 -11.75 9.91 8.73
C PRO A 59 -10.78 10.08 7.57
N PHE A 60 -11.23 9.76 6.36
CA PHE A 60 -10.47 10.03 5.15
C PHE A 60 -9.91 11.45 5.26
N LEU A 61 -8.58 11.57 5.18
CA LEU A 61 -7.93 12.87 5.09
C LEU A 61 -8.63 13.60 3.95
N ASP A 62 -9.21 14.77 4.24
CA ASP A 62 -9.74 15.65 3.19
C ASP A 62 -8.67 15.74 2.10
N PRO A 63 -8.96 15.37 0.83
CA PRO A 63 -7.98 15.37 -0.23
C PRO A 63 -7.27 16.73 -0.36
N ALA A 64 -7.90 17.82 0.08
CA ALA A 64 -7.30 19.14 0.15
C ALA A 64 -6.11 19.24 1.14
N VAL A 65 -5.98 18.35 2.11
CA VAL A 65 -4.84 18.31 3.06
C VAL A 65 -3.52 18.09 2.32
N LEU A 66 -3.52 17.26 1.27
CA LEU A 66 -2.33 17.06 0.43
C LEU A 66 -1.97 18.36 -0.29
N SER A 67 -2.96 19.04 -0.87
CA SER A 67 -2.74 20.32 -1.56
C SER A 67 -2.26 21.42 -0.62
N ARG A 68 -2.77 21.47 0.63
CA ARG A 68 -2.32 22.43 1.65
C ARG A 68 -0.87 22.17 2.04
N ARG A 69 -0.51 20.92 2.34
CA ARG A 69 0.88 20.54 2.67
C ARG A 69 1.88 20.90 1.55
N ILE A 70 1.50 20.68 0.30
CA ILE A 70 2.34 21.03 -0.86
C ILE A 70 2.56 22.55 -0.95
N ARG A 71 1.55 23.37 -0.63
CA ARG A 71 1.70 24.83 -0.62
C ARG A 71 2.57 25.30 0.54
N GLU A 72 2.31 24.78 1.74
CA GLU A 72 3.09 25.08 2.94
C GLU A 72 4.58 24.75 2.75
N GLU A 73 4.91 23.60 2.14
CA GLU A 73 6.30 23.23 1.84
C GLU A 73 6.96 24.21 0.86
N LYS A 74 6.22 24.65 -0.17
CA LYS A 74 6.72 25.64 -1.14
C LYS A 74 6.98 27.00 -0.49
N GLU A 75 6.05 27.48 0.32
CA GLU A 75 6.19 28.75 1.05
C GLU A 75 7.35 28.70 2.05
N TRP A 76 7.54 27.56 2.71
CA TRP A 76 8.65 27.37 3.62
C TRP A 76 10.01 27.37 2.89
N LYS A 77 10.12 26.68 1.75
CA LYS A 77 11.32 26.74 0.89
C LYS A 77 11.60 28.15 0.39
N GLU A 78 10.58 28.88 -0.05
CA GLU A 78 10.76 30.25 -0.54
C GLU A 78 11.22 31.21 0.58
N LYS A 79 10.73 31.03 1.81
CA LYS A 79 11.22 31.80 2.97
C LYS A 79 12.70 31.51 3.26
N GLN A 80 13.09 30.23 3.25
CA GLN A 80 14.49 29.83 3.47
C GLN A 80 15.42 30.37 2.36
N ASP A 81 14.98 30.38 1.11
CA ASP A 81 15.74 30.95 -0.01
C ASP A 81 15.89 32.48 0.10
N ARG A 82 14.90 33.18 0.68
CA ARG A 82 14.98 34.63 0.95
C ARG A 82 15.91 34.91 2.13
N GLU A 83 15.79 34.16 3.22
CA GLU A 83 16.62 34.30 4.42
C GLU A 83 18.10 34.03 4.11
N SER A 84 18.41 32.97 3.35
CA SER A 84 19.78 32.67 2.92
C SER A 84 20.39 33.74 1.99
N LYS A 85 19.60 34.39 1.15
CA LYS A 85 20.05 35.53 0.33
C LYS A 85 20.33 36.79 1.13
N ILE A 86 19.61 37.00 2.23
CA ILE A 86 19.80 38.18 3.11
C ILE A 86 21.03 37.98 4.01
N GLU A 87 21.27 36.78 4.52
CA GLU A 87 22.47 36.46 5.30
C GLU A 87 23.75 36.50 4.45
N GLY A 88 23.71 36.03 3.20
CA GLY A 88 24.85 36.12 2.28
C GLY A 88 25.24 37.55 1.88
N SER A 89 24.33 38.52 1.98
CA SER A 89 24.59 39.93 1.67
C SER A 89 25.23 40.70 2.83
N SER A 90 25.29 40.13 4.04
CA SER A 90 25.78 40.82 5.24
C SER A 90 27.22 40.46 5.61
N GLN A 91 27.88 39.56 4.86
CA GLN A 91 29.29 39.18 5.06
C GLN A 91 30.28 39.83 4.08
N GLU A 92 29.81 40.62 3.12
CA GLU A 92 30.63 41.47 2.24
C GLU A 92 30.34 42.96 2.49
N ALA A 93 30.83 43.50 3.60
CA ALA A 93 30.95 44.94 3.83
C ALA A 93 32.15 45.24 4.74
#